data_AF-A0A7S1MAP4-F1
#
_entry.id   AF-A0A7S1MAP4-F1
#
_cell.length_a   1.000
_cell.length_b   1.000
_cell.length_c   1.000
_cell.angle_alpha   90.00
_cell.angle_beta   90.00
_cell.angle_gamma   90.00
#
_symmetry.space_group_name_H-M   'P 1'
#
loop_
_entity.id
_entity.type
_entity.pdbx_description
1 polymer ?
#
loop_
_entity_poly.entity_id
_entity_poly.type
_entity_poly.pdbx_seq_one_letter_code
_entity_poly.pdbx_strand_id
1 'polypeptide(L)'
;ELARAEAARDDALAAWKPYEDLHRQREELQQQRQKWQRAVERAEQQQPRSMLDPPQYDNVPGVDLESSIHGRIATLVSLKDNSHSFAISAGVGGKLFMVVVDSDDITRTLIDRARLRQRTSFLPLNKLPARPFDPQRVAMAEAIAKEHGGWAKHCTDLVTYEARFEGAVQKTFGGLMLVSDLEVAKAIANSRAALRCITPDGDLTNPNGVMTGGAKSGVRDIMAEAAAWRQNATGDMTPKMQLARATREVEAIDRRLQEGQPIRQRLQQCAARADQLRTQLSQSSAGGIENRIAAAERDAQGATQAAASVGSGFYQVCALLLERLCGIRVDVAAVVPGQFGRRRHELKRGVGLEEVLQVPPKGKTTVIVCNHRTRLDWMLLWMVLARVPGALFALRIVLKGELGRMPFFGWAMQSFRFVFMSRKWADDEATLPPPPAAGPVG
;
A
#
# COMPACT_ATOMS: atom_id res chain seq x y z
N GLU A 1 31.08 7.12 -8.39
CA GLU A 1 30.14 6.13 -8.96
C GLU A 1 28.87 5.98 -8.14
N LEU A 2 28.95 5.85 -6.81
CA LEU A 2 27.78 5.80 -5.93
C LEU A 2 26.77 6.93 -6.20
N ALA A 3 27.22 8.19 -6.24
CA ALA A 3 26.34 9.33 -6.52
C ALA A 3 25.59 9.22 -7.87
N ARG A 4 26.19 8.60 -8.90
CA ARG A 4 25.51 8.37 -10.19
C ARG A 4 24.47 7.25 -10.08
N ALA A 5 24.74 6.22 -9.28
CA ALA A 5 23.80 5.13 -9.02
C ALA A 5 22.61 5.62 -8.15
N GLU A 6 22.87 6.46 -7.16
CA GLU A 6 21.84 7.10 -6.33
C GLU A 6 20.94 8.03 -7.16
N ALA A 7 21.52 8.86 -8.05
CA ALA A 7 20.74 9.68 -8.97
C ALA A 7 19.86 8.85 -9.92
N ALA A 8 20.40 7.77 -10.49
CA ALA A 8 19.63 6.87 -11.36
C ALA A 8 18.51 6.13 -10.61
N ARG A 9 18.71 5.81 -9.33
CA ARG A 9 17.66 5.27 -8.45
C ARG A 9 16.56 6.31 -8.23
N ASP A 10 16.92 7.55 -7.94
CA ASP A 10 15.96 8.61 -7.65
C ASP A 10 15.12 8.96 -8.89
N ASP A 11 15.72 8.97 -10.08
CA ASP A 11 14.99 9.10 -11.35
C ASP A 11 14.00 7.94 -11.58
N ALA A 12 14.44 6.71 -11.33
CA ALA A 12 13.57 5.53 -11.46
C ALA A 12 12.46 5.52 -10.40
N LEU A 13 12.73 6.04 -9.19
CA LEU A 13 11.75 6.18 -8.12
C LEU A 13 10.71 7.24 -8.47
N ALA A 14 11.13 8.38 -9.02
CA ALA A 14 10.22 9.42 -9.51
C ALA A 14 9.31 8.89 -10.63
N ALA A 15 9.85 8.07 -11.54
CA ALA A 15 9.07 7.41 -12.59
C ALA A 15 8.12 6.33 -12.05
N TRP A 16 8.47 5.67 -10.93
CA TRP A 16 7.64 4.65 -10.28
C TRP A 16 6.52 5.22 -9.42
N LYS A 17 6.70 6.42 -8.85
CA LYS A 17 5.77 7.06 -7.91
C LYS A 17 4.29 7.04 -8.35
N PRO A 18 3.93 7.32 -9.63
CA PRO A 18 2.52 7.23 -10.07
C PRO A 18 1.91 5.83 -9.97
N TYR A 19 2.72 4.76 -9.97
CA TYR A 19 2.27 3.38 -9.84
C TYR A 19 2.05 2.96 -8.39
N GLU A 20 2.66 3.63 -7.41
CA GLU A 20 2.35 3.40 -5.98
C GLU A 20 0.91 3.81 -5.65
N ASP A 21 0.45 4.94 -6.21
CA ASP A 21 -0.94 5.38 -6.08
C ASP A 21 -1.91 4.39 -6.76
N LEU A 22 -1.52 3.82 -7.91
CA LEU A 22 -2.29 2.78 -8.58
C LEU A 22 -2.41 1.49 -7.76
N HIS A 23 -1.36 1.10 -7.02
CA HIS A 23 -1.44 -0.05 -6.12
C HIS A 23 -2.45 0.18 -5.00
N ARG A 24 -2.47 1.37 -4.38
CA ARG A 24 -3.47 1.72 -3.37
C ARG A 24 -4.89 1.72 -3.95
N GLN A 25 -5.06 2.35 -5.11
CA GLN A 25 -6.35 2.39 -5.81
C GLN A 25 -6.85 0.98 -6.19
N ARG A 26 -5.93 0.09 -6.59
CA ARG A 26 -6.25 -1.32 -6.88
C ARG A 26 -6.79 -2.03 -5.63
N GLU A 27 -6.17 -1.84 -4.48
CA GLU A 27 -6.62 -2.46 -3.23
C GLU A 27 -8.02 -1.96 -2.82
N GLU A 28 -8.28 -0.66 -2.94
CA GLU A 28 -9.60 -0.07 -2.68
C GLU A 28 -10.66 -0.64 -3.63
N LEU A 29 -10.37 -0.73 -4.93
CA LEU A 29 -11.29 -1.31 -5.91
C LEU A 29 -11.49 -2.80 -5.71
N GLN A 30 -10.48 -3.54 -5.26
CA GLN A 30 -10.62 -4.95 -4.88
C GLN A 30 -11.58 -5.13 -3.70
N GLN A 31 -11.49 -4.26 -2.68
CA GLN A 31 -12.44 -4.25 -1.57
C GLN A 31 -13.87 -3.91 -2.04
N GLN A 32 -14.01 -2.95 -2.95
CA GLN A 32 -15.31 -2.64 -3.56
C GLN A 32 -15.87 -3.81 -4.37
N ARG A 33 -15.02 -4.48 -5.16
CA ARG A 33 -15.39 -5.69 -5.92
C ARG A 33 -15.91 -6.78 -4.99
N GLN A 34 -15.19 -7.07 -3.91
CA GLN A 34 -15.62 -8.04 -2.90
C GLN A 34 -16.93 -7.64 -2.21
N LYS A 35 -17.09 -6.35 -1.88
CA LYS A 35 -18.34 -5.82 -1.30
C LYS A 35 -19.53 -6.08 -2.22
N TRP A 36 -19.39 -5.76 -3.50
CA TRP A 36 -20.46 -5.96 -4.49
C TRP A 36 -20.71 -7.43 -4.79
N GLN A 37 -19.65 -8.25 -4.82
CA GLN A 37 -19.78 -9.70 -4.96
C GLN A 37 -20.62 -10.32 -3.84
N ARG A 38 -20.36 -9.95 -2.57
CA ARG A 38 -21.20 -10.36 -1.43
C ARG A 38 -22.63 -9.80 -1.47
N ALA A 39 -22.85 -8.67 -2.12
CA ALA A 39 -24.18 -8.10 -2.29
C ALA A 39 -24.99 -8.90 -3.33
N VAL A 40 -24.35 -9.28 -4.45
CA VAL A 40 -24.93 -10.19 -5.45
C VAL A 40 -25.27 -11.53 -4.81
N GLU A 41 -24.34 -12.15 -4.09
CA GLU A 41 -24.57 -13.43 -3.41
C GLU A 41 -25.74 -13.36 -2.42
N ARG A 42 -25.86 -12.27 -1.65
CA ARG A 42 -27.00 -12.08 -0.72
C ARG A 42 -28.32 -11.93 -1.45
N ALA A 43 -28.35 -11.15 -2.55
CA ALA A 43 -29.55 -10.99 -3.36
C ALA A 43 -30.00 -12.34 -3.96
N GLU A 44 -29.04 -13.14 -4.43
CA GLU A 44 -29.29 -14.48 -4.98
C GLU A 44 -29.74 -15.49 -3.92
N GLN A 45 -29.23 -15.40 -2.68
CA GLN A 45 -29.68 -16.25 -1.56
C GLN A 45 -31.08 -15.94 -1.07
N GLN A 46 -31.50 -14.67 -1.14
CA GLN A 46 -32.83 -14.24 -0.70
C GLN A 46 -33.93 -14.58 -1.71
N GLN A 47 -33.58 -14.83 -2.97
CA GLN A 47 -34.54 -15.27 -3.97
C GLN A 47 -34.80 -16.77 -3.85
N PRO A 48 -36.07 -17.20 -3.63
CA PRO A 48 -36.41 -18.60 -3.68
C PRO A 48 -36.11 -19.13 -5.08
N ARG A 49 -35.43 -20.28 -5.15
CA ARG A 49 -34.99 -20.82 -6.43
C ARG A 49 -36.17 -21.11 -7.35
N SER A 50 -36.04 -20.61 -8.56
CA SER A 50 -36.93 -20.93 -9.65
C SER A 50 -36.46 -22.20 -10.36
N MET A 51 -37.41 -22.99 -10.88
CA MET A 51 -37.07 -24.03 -11.84
C MET A 51 -36.49 -23.48 -13.14
N LEU A 52 -36.63 -22.17 -13.37
CA LEU A 52 -36.07 -21.46 -14.51
C LEU A 52 -34.60 -21.07 -14.31
N ASP A 53 -34.08 -21.16 -13.09
CA ASP A 53 -32.69 -20.86 -12.79
C ASP A 53 -31.75 -21.81 -13.56
N PRO A 54 -30.53 -21.34 -13.92
CA PRO A 54 -29.50 -22.16 -14.53
C PRO A 54 -29.22 -23.45 -13.74
N PRO A 55 -28.73 -24.51 -14.41
CA PRO A 55 -28.39 -25.74 -13.71
C PRO A 55 -27.24 -25.49 -12.74
N GLN A 56 -27.24 -26.21 -11.61
CA GLN A 56 -26.12 -26.15 -10.70
C GLN A 56 -25.03 -27.14 -11.09
N TYR A 57 -23.80 -26.65 -11.12
CA TYR A 57 -22.60 -27.40 -11.42
C TYR A 57 -21.45 -26.96 -10.50
N ASP A 58 -20.39 -27.75 -10.48
CA ASP A 58 -19.12 -27.41 -9.86
C ASP A 58 -18.24 -26.71 -10.90
N ASN A 59 -17.44 -25.74 -10.45
CA ASN A 59 -16.54 -25.01 -11.34
C ASN A 59 -15.46 -25.95 -11.91
N VAL A 60 -15.16 -25.80 -13.21
CA VAL A 60 -14.12 -26.57 -13.91
C VAL A 60 -12.96 -25.62 -14.23
N PRO A 61 -11.78 -25.77 -13.61
CA PRO A 61 -10.64 -24.88 -13.84
C PRO A 61 -10.26 -24.80 -15.33
N GLY A 62 -10.07 -23.57 -15.83
CA GLY A 62 -9.64 -23.31 -17.20
C GLY A 62 -10.75 -23.37 -18.25
N VAL A 63 -12.02 -23.56 -17.85
CA VAL A 63 -13.18 -23.51 -18.76
C VAL A 63 -14.15 -22.44 -18.26
N ASP A 64 -14.50 -21.50 -19.13
CA ASP A 64 -15.51 -20.48 -18.83
C ASP A 64 -16.92 -21.02 -19.08
N LEU A 65 -17.46 -21.71 -18.07
CA LEU A 65 -18.82 -22.25 -18.10
C LEU A 65 -19.89 -21.17 -17.90
N GLU A 66 -19.55 -20.08 -17.21
CA GLU A 66 -20.52 -19.05 -16.84
C GLU A 66 -20.97 -18.23 -18.05
N SER A 67 -20.04 -17.83 -18.92
CA SER A 67 -20.41 -17.13 -20.16
C SER A 67 -20.99 -18.06 -21.23
N SER A 68 -20.63 -19.34 -21.19
CA SER A 68 -21.04 -20.33 -22.19
C SER A 68 -22.46 -20.89 -21.99
N ILE A 69 -23.08 -20.64 -20.83
CA ILE A 69 -24.44 -21.08 -20.49
C ILE A 69 -25.39 -19.88 -20.56
N HIS A 70 -26.28 -19.88 -21.54
CA HIS A 70 -27.22 -18.76 -21.75
C HIS A 70 -28.45 -18.82 -20.86
N GLY A 71 -28.71 -19.97 -20.22
CA GLY A 71 -29.88 -20.21 -19.39
C GLY A 71 -30.88 -21.17 -20.04
N ARG A 72 -32.12 -21.19 -19.54
CA ARG A 72 -33.16 -22.08 -20.08
C ARG A 72 -33.88 -21.42 -21.24
N ILE A 73 -34.33 -22.21 -22.22
CA ILE A 73 -34.96 -21.65 -23.41
C ILE A 73 -36.20 -20.79 -23.07
N ALA A 74 -36.96 -21.14 -22.03
CA ALA A 74 -38.08 -20.31 -21.56
C ALA A 74 -37.68 -18.90 -21.13
N THR A 75 -36.47 -18.71 -20.57
CA THR A 75 -35.98 -17.38 -20.13
C THR A 75 -35.37 -16.57 -21.28
N LEU A 76 -35.17 -17.17 -22.45
CA LEU A 76 -34.56 -16.54 -23.63
C LEU A 76 -35.58 -16.12 -24.69
N VAL A 77 -36.86 -16.41 -24.46
CA VAL A 77 -37.95 -16.22 -25.40
C VAL A 77 -39.07 -15.41 -24.75
N SER A 78 -39.70 -14.52 -25.51
CA SER A 78 -40.91 -13.79 -25.09
C SER A 78 -42.05 -14.07 -26.04
N LEU A 79 -43.28 -14.08 -25.54
CA LEU A 79 -44.46 -14.11 -26.40
C LEU A 79 -44.74 -12.71 -26.96
N LYS A 80 -45.17 -12.64 -28.22
CA LYS A 80 -45.68 -11.40 -28.83
C LYS A 80 -47.02 -10.98 -28.21
N ASP A 81 -47.83 -11.97 -27.81
CA ASP A 81 -49.11 -11.80 -27.14
C ASP A 81 -49.27 -12.89 -26.07
N ASN A 82 -49.78 -12.51 -24.90
CA ASN A 82 -49.94 -13.39 -23.74
C ASN A 82 -51.29 -14.13 -23.73
N SER A 83 -52.20 -13.84 -24.66
CA SER A 83 -53.52 -14.47 -24.76
C SER A 83 -53.49 -16.01 -24.75
N HIS A 84 -52.45 -16.60 -25.32
CA HIS A 84 -52.26 -18.05 -25.44
C HIS A 84 -51.04 -18.58 -24.69
N SER A 85 -50.57 -17.85 -23.67
CA SER A 85 -49.37 -18.21 -22.88
C SER A 85 -49.46 -19.61 -22.30
N PHE A 86 -50.59 -19.93 -21.65
CA PHE A 86 -50.85 -21.26 -21.10
C PHE A 86 -50.79 -22.38 -22.15
N ALA A 87 -51.44 -22.19 -23.30
CA ALA A 87 -51.47 -23.21 -24.35
C ALA A 87 -50.07 -23.45 -24.92
N ILE A 88 -49.32 -22.40 -25.21
CA ILE A 88 -47.94 -22.51 -25.70
C ILE A 88 -47.05 -23.19 -24.65
N SER A 89 -47.20 -22.81 -23.37
CA SER A 89 -46.52 -23.46 -22.24
C SER A 89 -46.79 -24.97 -22.19
N ALA A 90 -48.06 -25.36 -22.26
CA ALA A 90 -48.48 -26.76 -22.22
C ALA A 90 -48.01 -27.55 -23.46
N GLY A 91 -48.12 -26.96 -24.65
CA GLY A 91 -47.78 -27.62 -25.91
C GLY A 91 -46.28 -27.84 -26.11
N VAL A 92 -45.44 -26.89 -25.66
CA VAL A 92 -43.99 -27.06 -25.66
C VAL A 92 -43.55 -27.98 -24.51
N GLY A 93 -44.14 -27.79 -23.33
CA GLY A 93 -43.95 -28.64 -22.16
C GLY A 93 -42.51 -28.63 -21.65
N GLY A 94 -42.00 -29.81 -21.29
CA GLY A 94 -40.68 -29.97 -20.66
C GLY A 94 -39.50 -29.41 -21.46
N LYS A 95 -39.65 -29.21 -22.78
CA LYS A 95 -38.61 -28.61 -23.62
C LYS A 95 -38.28 -27.17 -23.20
N LEU A 96 -39.21 -26.47 -22.55
CA LEU A 96 -39.01 -25.12 -22.00
C LEU A 96 -37.87 -25.05 -20.98
N PHE A 97 -37.55 -26.16 -20.32
CA PHE A 97 -36.51 -26.23 -19.31
C PHE A 97 -35.13 -26.64 -19.85
N MET A 98 -35.00 -26.87 -21.16
CA MET A 98 -33.72 -27.21 -21.78
C MET A 98 -32.76 -26.02 -21.68
N VAL A 99 -31.48 -26.31 -21.39
CA VAL A 99 -30.44 -25.30 -21.18
C VAL A 99 -29.71 -25.04 -22.48
N VAL A 100 -29.66 -23.77 -22.91
CA VAL A 100 -28.98 -23.34 -24.13
C VAL A 100 -27.51 -23.06 -23.81
N VAL A 101 -26.60 -23.62 -24.60
CA VAL A 101 -25.15 -23.47 -24.44
C VAL A 101 -24.49 -23.23 -25.79
N ASP A 102 -23.30 -22.62 -25.80
CA ASP A 102 -22.59 -22.32 -27.04
C ASP A 102 -22.25 -23.56 -27.88
N SER A 103 -21.73 -24.61 -27.23
CA SER A 103 -21.24 -25.80 -27.94
C SER A 103 -21.53 -27.14 -27.25
N ASP A 104 -21.41 -28.21 -28.04
CA ASP A 104 -21.41 -29.59 -27.55
C ASP A 104 -20.20 -29.89 -26.65
N ASP A 105 -19.06 -29.22 -26.83
CA ASP A 105 -17.90 -29.37 -25.93
C ASP A 105 -18.19 -28.86 -24.52
N ILE A 106 -18.93 -27.74 -24.40
CA ILE A 106 -19.41 -27.23 -23.11
C ILE A 106 -20.41 -28.21 -22.51
N THR A 107 -21.31 -28.77 -23.32
CA THR A 107 -22.25 -29.82 -22.88
C THR A 107 -21.52 -31.02 -22.30
N ARG A 108 -20.48 -31.52 -22.99
CA ARG A 108 -19.67 -32.64 -22.52
C ARG A 108 -18.94 -32.30 -21.23
N THR A 109 -18.36 -31.10 -21.14
CA THR A 109 -17.68 -30.63 -19.92
C THR A 109 -18.64 -30.59 -18.72
N LEU A 110 -19.87 -30.10 -18.94
CA LEU A 110 -20.89 -30.05 -17.89
C LEU A 110 -21.30 -31.44 -17.41
N ILE A 111 -21.47 -32.39 -18.33
CA ILE A 111 -21.88 -33.76 -18.01
C ILE A 111 -20.75 -34.53 -17.31
N ASP A 112 -19.53 -34.48 -17.87
CA ASP A 112 -18.44 -35.37 -17.46
C ASP A 112 -17.63 -34.80 -16.27
N ARG A 113 -17.45 -33.48 -16.21
CA ARG A 113 -16.47 -32.83 -15.31
C ARG A 113 -17.10 -31.93 -14.26
N ALA A 114 -18.23 -31.30 -14.58
CA ALA A 114 -18.81 -30.26 -13.74
C ALA A 114 -19.83 -30.77 -12.69
N ARG A 115 -19.98 -32.10 -12.50
CA ARG A 115 -20.85 -32.71 -11.47
C ARG A 115 -22.23 -32.03 -11.36
N LEU A 116 -23.03 -32.12 -12.43
CA LEU A 116 -24.39 -31.59 -12.44
C LEU A 116 -25.22 -32.17 -11.29
N ARG A 117 -25.84 -31.29 -10.50
CA ARG A 117 -26.68 -31.70 -9.35
C ARG A 117 -28.04 -32.26 -9.76
N GLN A 118 -28.43 -32.08 -11.03
CA GLN A 118 -29.70 -32.55 -11.58
C GLN A 118 -29.57 -32.99 -13.04
N ARG A 119 -30.37 -33.98 -13.44
CA ARG A 119 -30.47 -34.41 -14.84
C ARG A 119 -30.93 -33.23 -15.70
N THR A 120 -30.09 -32.83 -16.66
CA THR A 120 -30.29 -31.63 -17.47
C THR A 120 -30.18 -31.98 -18.94
N SER A 121 -31.10 -31.43 -19.75
CA SER A 121 -31.06 -31.56 -21.22
C SER A 121 -30.55 -30.25 -21.83
N PHE A 122 -29.64 -30.36 -22.79
CA PHE A 122 -28.93 -29.22 -23.37
C PHE A 122 -29.30 -28.98 -24.84
N LEU A 123 -29.19 -27.72 -25.27
CA LEU A 123 -29.34 -27.24 -26.64
C LEU A 123 -28.03 -26.56 -27.07
N PRO A 124 -27.06 -27.33 -27.61
CA PRO A 124 -25.79 -26.78 -28.08
C PRO A 124 -25.98 -26.03 -29.41
N LEU A 125 -25.79 -24.71 -29.39
CA LEU A 125 -26.07 -23.84 -30.53
C LEU A 125 -25.27 -24.23 -31.79
N ASN A 126 -24.02 -24.64 -31.63
CA ASN A 126 -23.18 -25.07 -32.76
C ASN A 126 -23.66 -26.34 -33.50
N LYS A 127 -24.55 -27.14 -32.91
CA LYS A 127 -25.14 -28.34 -33.55
C LYS A 127 -26.57 -28.12 -34.03
N LEU A 128 -27.20 -27.01 -33.67
CA LEU A 128 -28.58 -26.74 -34.01
C LEU A 128 -28.64 -26.06 -35.38
N PRO A 129 -29.38 -26.62 -36.34
CA PRO A 129 -29.50 -25.99 -37.65
C PRO A 129 -30.29 -24.68 -37.50
N ALA A 130 -29.71 -23.56 -37.95
CA ALA A 130 -30.38 -22.25 -37.97
C ALA A 130 -31.42 -22.12 -39.10
N ARG A 131 -31.82 -23.23 -39.72
CA ARG A 131 -32.83 -23.22 -40.79
C ARG A 131 -34.23 -23.22 -40.19
N PRO A 132 -35.18 -22.48 -40.78
CA PRO A 132 -36.57 -22.54 -40.34
C PRO A 132 -37.11 -23.96 -40.45
N PHE A 133 -38.05 -24.30 -39.57
CA PHE A 133 -38.83 -25.53 -39.70
C PHE A 133 -39.51 -25.55 -41.09
N ASP A 134 -39.67 -26.74 -41.66
CA ASP A 134 -40.16 -26.97 -43.02
C ASP A 134 -41.39 -26.09 -43.36
N PRO A 135 -41.22 -25.04 -44.18
CA PRO A 135 -42.29 -24.09 -44.47
C PRO A 135 -43.46 -24.72 -45.20
N GLN A 136 -43.24 -25.80 -45.96
CA GLN A 136 -44.30 -26.47 -46.71
C GLN A 136 -45.27 -27.17 -45.74
N ARG A 137 -44.75 -27.76 -44.67
CA ARG A 137 -45.58 -28.41 -43.63
C ARG A 137 -46.40 -27.38 -42.85
N VAL A 138 -45.83 -26.22 -42.56
CA VAL A 138 -46.55 -25.12 -41.90
C VAL A 138 -47.66 -24.60 -42.81
N ALA A 139 -47.36 -24.29 -44.07
CA ALA A 139 -48.36 -23.82 -45.04
C ALA A 139 -49.49 -24.84 -45.26
N MET A 140 -49.15 -26.14 -45.31
CA MET A 140 -50.15 -27.21 -45.40
C MET A 140 -51.07 -27.26 -44.17
N ALA A 141 -50.50 -27.11 -42.97
CA ALA A 141 -51.30 -27.09 -41.74
C ALA A 141 -52.26 -25.89 -41.70
N GLU A 142 -51.82 -24.71 -42.16
CA GLU A 142 -52.68 -23.52 -42.29
C GLU A 142 -53.80 -23.70 -43.32
N ALA A 143 -53.52 -24.36 -44.45
CA ALA A 143 -54.52 -24.67 -45.45
C ALA A 143 -55.60 -25.63 -44.92
N ILE A 144 -55.18 -26.72 -44.25
CA ILE A 144 -56.09 -27.69 -43.63
C ILE A 144 -56.98 -26.99 -42.58
N ALA A 145 -56.41 -26.12 -41.75
CA ALA A 145 -57.20 -25.40 -40.76
C ALA A 145 -58.30 -24.54 -41.40
N LYS A 146 -57.98 -23.84 -42.50
CA LYS A 146 -58.97 -23.04 -43.25
C LYS A 146 -60.07 -23.90 -43.88
N GLU A 147 -59.72 -25.07 -44.45
CA GLU A 147 -60.70 -26.01 -45.01
C GLU A 147 -61.70 -26.51 -43.96
N HIS A 148 -61.23 -26.68 -42.71
CA HIS A 148 -62.06 -27.04 -41.57
C HIS A 148 -62.77 -25.85 -40.88
N GLY A 149 -62.70 -24.65 -41.47
CA GLY A 149 -63.34 -23.44 -40.92
C GLY A 149 -62.65 -22.87 -39.68
N GLY A 150 -61.45 -23.35 -39.35
CA GLY A 150 -60.65 -22.93 -38.21
C GLY A 150 -59.40 -22.15 -38.61
N TRP A 151 -58.47 -22.03 -37.67
CA TRP A 151 -57.19 -21.35 -37.89
C TRP A 151 -56.03 -22.14 -37.28
N ALA A 152 -54.84 -21.97 -37.84
CA ALA A 152 -53.59 -22.48 -37.31
C ALA A 152 -52.52 -21.39 -37.40
N LYS A 153 -51.67 -21.29 -36.37
CA LYS A 153 -50.54 -20.37 -36.30
C LYS A 153 -49.29 -21.13 -35.88
N HIS A 154 -48.17 -20.88 -36.53
CA HIS A 154 -46.89 -21.48 -36.16
C HIS A 154 -46.39 -20.89 -34.84
N CYS A 155 -46.04 -21.74 -33.87
CA CYS A 155 -45.64 -21.23 -32.55
C CYS A 155 -44.34 -20.41 -32.58
N THR A 156 -43.45 -20.62 -33.57
CA THR A 156 -42.26 -19.78 -33.74
C THR A 156 -42.62 -18.35 -34.10
N ASP A 157 -43.72 -18.13 -34.85
CA ASP A 157 -44.17 -16.79 -35.22
C ASP A 157 -44.83 -16.03 -34.05
N LEU A 158 -45.20 -16.74 -32.98
CA LEU A 158 -45.82 -16.17 -31.78
C LEU A 158 -44.79 -15.69 -30.74
N VAL A 159 -43.50 -15.94 -30.98
CA VAL A 159 -42.43 -15.61 -30.05
C VAL A 159 -41.42 -14.60 -30.62
N THR A 160 -40.72 -13.90 -29.74
CA THR A 160 -39.59 -13.01 -30.03
C THR A 160 -38.37 -13.46 -29.25
N TYR A 161 -37.21 -13.42 -29.89
CA TYR A 161 -35.94 -13.92 -29.36
C TYR A 161 -34.76 -13.30 -30.11
N GLU A 162 -33.56 -13.43 -29.57
CA GLU A 162 -32.33 -12.98 -30.25
C GLU A 162 -31.92 -13.93 -31.38
N ALA A 163 -31.47 -13.39 -32.52
CA ALA A 163 -31.15 -14.18 -33.72
C ALA A 163 -30.16 -15.34 -33.48
N ARG A 164 -29.23 -15.19 -32.53
CA ARG A 164 -28.29 -16.27 -32.16
C ARG A 164 -28.97 -17.52 -31.59
N PHE A 165 -30.20 -17.41 -31.09
CA PHE A 165 -30.97 -18.51 -30.52
C PHE A 165 -31.95 -19.16 -31.51
N GLU A 166 -31.94 -18.75 -32.78
CA GLU A 166 -32.83 -19.27 -33.84
C GLU A 166 -32.89 -20.80 -33.85
N GLY A 167 -31.75 -21.48 -33.91
CA GLY A 167 -31.72 -22.95 -33.94
C GLY A 167 -32.34 -23.62 -32.70
N ALA A 168 -32.19 -23.01 -31.52
CA ALA A 168 -32.79 -23.48 -30.28
C ALA A 168 -34.31 -23.27 -30.24
N VAL A 169 -34.77 -22.13 -30.77
CA VAL A 169 -36.20 -21.84 -30.89
C VAL A 169 -36.84 -22.76 -31.91
N GLN A 170 -36.25 -22.95 -33.10
CA GLN A 170 -36.76 -23.87 -34.11
C GLN A 170 -36.85 -25.31 -33.61
N LYS A 171 -35.86 -25.77 -32.82
CA LYS A 171 -35.88 -27.10 -32.20
C LYS A 171 -37.00 -27.27 -31.17
N THR A 172 -37.37 -26.18 -30.49
CA THR A 172 -38.30 -26.18 -29.35
C THR A 172 -39.75 -25.91 -29.78
N PHE A 173 -39.96 -24.83 -30.53
CA PHE A 173 -41.27 -24.32 -30.96
C PHE A 173 -41.62 -24.70 -32.40
N GLY A 174 -40.62 -24.96 -33.27
CA GLY A 174 -40.84 -25.11 -34.71
C GLY A 174 -41.75 -26.28 -35.11
N GLY A 175 -41.85 -27.33 -34.29
CA GLY A 175 -42.72 -28.48 -34.56
C GLY A 175 -44.13 -28.39 -33.94
N LEU A 176 -44.55 -27.22 -33.45
CA LEU A 176 -45.82 -27.00 -32.75
C LEU A 176 -46.67 -25.94 -33.47
N MET A 177 -47.94 -26.25 -33.68
CA MET A 177 -48.97 -25.35 -34.19
C MET A 177 -49.97 -25.03 -33.10
N LEU A 178 -50.30 -23.75 -32.92
CA LEU A 178 -51.47 -23.34 -32.14
C LEU A 178 -52.68 -23.33 -33.09
N VAL A 179 -53.74 -24.04 -32.75
CA VAL A 179 -54.92 -24.21 -33.61
C VAL A 179 -56.19 -23.81 -32.89
N SER A 180 -57.28 -23.57 -33.63
CA SER A 180 -58.57 -23.15 -33.07
C SER A 180 -59.20 -24.18 -32.12
N ASP A 181 -59.21 -25.45 -32.52
CA ASP A 181 -59.96 -26.52 -31.87
C ASP A 181 -59.35 -27.91 -32.11
N LEU A 182 -59.91 -28.90 -31.42
CA LEU A 182 -59.39 -30.26 -31.42
C LEU A 182 -59.60 -31.00 -32.76
N GLU A 183 -60.63 -30.64 -33.52
CA GLU A 183 -60.90 -31.28 -34.82
C GLU A 183 -59.86 -30.83 -35.85
N VAL A 184 -59.54 -29.54 -35.89
CA VAL A 184 -58.42 -29.00 -36.67
C VAL A 184 -57.09 -29.63 -36.24
N ALA A 185 -56.88 -29.78 -34.92
CA ALA A 185 -55.67 -30.40 -34.38
C ALA A 185 -55.48 -31.83 -34.91
N LYS A 186 -56.53 -32.65 -34.88
CA LYS A 186 -56.53 -34.03 -35.41
C LYS A 186 -56.31 -34.06 -36.92
N ALA A 187 -56.97 -33.18 -37.66
CA ALA A 187 -56.84 -33.11 -39.13
C ALA A 187 -55.39 -32.84 -39.53
N ILE A 188 -54.73 -31.86 -38.89
CA ILE A 188 -53.34 -31.54 -39.16
C ILE A 188 -52.41 -32.67 -38.73
N ALA A 189 -52.60 -33.24 -37.53
CA ALA A 189 -51.75 -34.30 -37.00
C ALA A 189 -51.78 -35.59 -37.85
N ASN A 190 -52.95 -35.93 -38.43
CA ASN A 190 -53.14 -37.11 -39.28
C ASN A 190 -52.87 -36.85 -40.77
N SER A 191 -52.51 -35.62 -41.15
CA SER A 191 -52.18 -35.26 -42.54
C SER A 191 -50.70 -35.49 -42.85
N ARG A 192 -50.29 -35.23 -44.11
CA ARG A 192 -48.87 -35.19 -44.48
C ARG A 192 -48.09 -34.06 -43.79
N ALA A 193 -48.79 -33.03 -43.27
CA ALA A 193 -48.15 -32.00 -42.46
C ALA A 193 -47.58 -32.63 -41.18
N ALA A 194 -48.30 -33.59 -40.58
CA ALA A 194 -47.88 -34.37 -39.42
C ALA A 194 -47.26 -33.51 -38.32
N LEU A 195 -47.93 -32.43 -37.92
CA LEU A 195 -47.45 -31.49 -36.89
C LEU A 195 -48.15 -31.72 -35.56
N ARG A 196 -47.45 -31.43 -34.47
CA ARG A 196 -48.07 -31.38 -33.14
C ARG A 196 -48.93 -30.13 -33.08
N CYS A 197 -50.14 -30.27 -32.56
CA CYS A 197 -51.12 -29.19 -32.50
C CYS A 197 -51.63 -29.02 -31.07
N ILE A 198 -51.77 -27.77 -30.64
CA ILE A 198 -52.28 -27.41 -29.32
C ILE A 198 -53.46 -26.44 -29.48
N THR A 199 -54.55 -26.67 -28.75
CA THR A 199 -55.70 -25.75 -28.70
C THR A 199 -55.50 -24.66 -27.63
N PRO A 200 -56.27 -23.55 -27.63
CA PRO A 200 -56.18 -22.54 -26.58
C PRO A 200 -56.54 -23.09 -25.20
N ASP A 201 -57.31 -24.18 -25.16
CA ASP A 201 -57.67 -24.91 -23.94
C ASP A 201 -56.57 -25.83 -23.42
N GLY A 202 -55.49 -26.03 -24.18
CA GLY A 202 -54.35 -26.84 -23.77
C GLY A 202 -54.44 -28.31 -24.19
N ASP A 203 -55.38 -28.66 -25.08
CA ASP A 203 -55.45 -30.02 -25.63
C ASP A 203 -54.41 -30.20 -26.73
N LEU A 204 -53.51 -31.15 -26.52
CA LEU A 204 -52.38 -31.46 -27.40
C LEU A 204 -52.66 -32.71 -28.21
N THR A 205 -52.47 -32.64 -29.52
CA THR A 205 -52.51 -33.78 -30.44
C THR A 205 -51.14 -33.97 -31.07
N ASN A 206 -50.66 -35.22 -31.08
CA ASN A 206 -49.41 -35.59 -31.73
C ASN A 206 -49.66 -36.45 -32.99
N PRO A 207 -48.80 -36.39 -34.01
CA PRO A 207 -48.93 -37.19 -35.23
C PRO A 207 -48.82 -38.71 -35.02
N ASN A 208 -48.30 -39.14 -33.87
CA ASN A 208 -48.21 -40.55 -33.49
C ASN A 208 -49.52 -41.08 -32.84
N GLY A 209 -50.60 -40.31 -32.87
CA GLY A 209 -51.90 -40.68 -32.30
C GLY A 209 -52.01 -40.45 -30.79
N VAL A 210 -50.98 -39.94 -30.11
CA VAL A 210 -51.06 -39.59 -28.69
C VAL A 210 -51.77 -38.25 -28.52
N MET A 211 -52.86 -38.27 -27.77
CA MET A 211 -53.62 -37.08 -27.39
C MET A 211 -53.47 -36.82 -25.88
N THR A 212 -53.40 -35.56 -25.50
CA THR A 212 -53.30 -35.13 -24.10
C THR A 212 -54.28 -33.99 -23.88
N GLY A 213 -55.16 -34.11 -22.90
CA GLY A 213 -56.16 -33.11 -22.54
C GLY A 213 -56.68 -33.36 -21.12
N GLY A 214 -57.39 -32.40 -20.54
CA GLY A 214 -57.97 -32.54 -19.20
C GLY A 214 -58.08 -31.24 -18.41
N ALA A 215 -58.38 -31.36 -17.12
CA ALA A 215 -58.55 -30.22 -16.24
C ALA A 215 -57.25 -29.39 -16.15
N LYS A 216 -57.39 -28.07 -16.34
CA LYS A 216 -56.27 -27.10 -16.27
C LYS A 216 -55.67 -26.98 -14.86
N SER A 217 -56.37 -27.49 -13.84
CA SER A 217 -55.94 -27.44 -12.44
C SER A 217 -54.60 -28.17 -12.23
N GLY A 218 -53.56 -27.42 -11.83
CA GLY A 218 -52.22 -27.95 -11.55
C GLY A 218 -51.22 -27.86 -12.70
N VAL A 219 -51.64 -27.47 -13.91
CA VAL A 219 -50.72 -27.16 -15.01
C VAL A 219 -50.24 -25.72 -14.86
N ARG A 220 -48.93 -25.52 -14.77
CA ARG A 220 -48.32 -24.21 -14.61
C ARG A 220 -48.07 -23.53 -15.94
N ASP A 221 -48.29 -22.22 -15.99
CA ASP A 221 -47.95 -21.41 -17.16
C ASP A 221 -46.49 -20.94 -17.07
N ILE A 222 -45.60 -21.76 -17.63
CA ILE A 222 -44.16 -21.56 -17.57
C ILE A 222 -43.71 -20.31 -18.35
N MET A 223 -44.38 -19.94 -19.43
CA MET A 223 -44.09 -18.72 -20.20
C MET A 223 -44.42 -17.47 -19.38
N ALA A 224 -45.52 -17.48 -18.62
CA ALA A 224 -45.85 -16.41 -17.68
C ALA A 224 -44.86 -16.36 -16.50
N GLU A 225 -44.49 -17.51 -15.92
CA GLU A 225 -43.44 -17.61 -14.90
C GLU A 225 -42.10 -17.08 -15.43
N ALA A 226 -41.75 -17.36 -16.68
CA ALA A 226 -40.52 -16.87 -17.31
C ALA A 226 -40.55 -15.37 -17.60
N ALA A 227 -41.70 -14.80 -17.90
CA ALA A 227 -41.86 -13.35 -17.99
C ALA A 227 -41.61 -12.67 -16.63
N ALA A 228 -42.21 -13.20 -15.55
CA ALA A 228 -41.97 -12.72 -14.20
C ALA A 228 -40.51 -12.92 -13.76
N TRP A 229 -39.92 -14.08 -14.08
CA TRP A 229 -38.51 -14.37 -13.80
C TRP A 229 -37.59 -13.36 -14.48
N ARG A 230 -37.85 -13.01 -15.76
CA ARG A 230 -37.06 -12.00 -16.46
C ARG A 230 -37.18 -10.63 -15.82
N GLN A 231 -38.38 -10.21 -15.43
CA GLN A 231 -38.60 -8.94 -14.72
C GLN A 231 -37.82 -8.90 -13.40
N ASN A 232 -37.82 -10.00 -12.64
CA ASN A 232 -37.07 -10.12 -11.39
C ASN A 232 -35.55 -10.20 -11.62
N ALA A 233 -35.12 -10.92 -12.66
CA ALA A 233 -33.71 -11.00 -13.05
C ALA A 233 -33.16 -9.64 -13.49
N THR A 234 -33.98 -8.80 -14.11
CA THR A 234 -33.65 -7.39 -14.38
C THR A 234 -33.81 -6.47 -13.17
N GLY A 235 -34.56 -6.90 -12.15
CA GLY A 235 -35.04 -6.06 -11.05
C GLY A 235 -34.00 -5.69 -9.98
N ASP A 236 -32.84 -6.34 -9.95
CA ASP A 236 -31.74 -5.96 -9.07
C ASP A 236 -30.39 -5.98 -9.81
N MET A 237 -30.35 -5.30 -10.95
CA MET A 237 -29.11 -5.12 -11.72
C MET A 237 -28.11 -4.21 -10.99
N THR A 238 -28.49 -3.50 -9.92
CA THR A 238 -27.61 -2.53 -9.26
C THR A 238 -26.35 -3.20 -8.69
N PRO A 239 -26.42 -4.26 -7.86
CA PRO A 239 -25.22 -4.95 -7.38
C PRO A 239 -24.41 -5.60 -8.49
N LYS A 240 -25.07 -6.21 -9.49
CA LYS A 240 -24.41 -6.87 -10.64
C LYS A 240 -23.68 -5.86 -11.53
N MET A 241 -24.29 -4.71 -11.82
CA MET A 241 -23.68 -3.62 -12.58
C MET A 241 -22.51 -2.99 -11.82
N GLN A 242 -22.64 -2.78 -10.51
CA GLN A 242 -21.56 -2.26 -9.69
C GLN A 242 -20.39 -3.24 -9.58
N LEU A 243 -20.67 -4.54 -9.50
CA LEU A 243 -19.65 -5.58 -9.58
C LEU A 243 -18.95 -5.56 -10.94
N ALA A 244 -19.69 -5.55 -12.04
CA ALA A 244 -19.13 -5.50 -13.40
C ALA A 244 -18.28 -4.25 -13.62
N ARG A 245 -18.73 -3.09 -13.10
CA ARG A 245 -17.97 -1.84 -13.12
C ARG A 245 -16.65 -1.97 -12.34
N ALA A 246 -16.72 -2.43 -11.09
CA ALA A 246 -15.55 -2.61 -10.25
C ALA A 246 -14.55 -3.60 -10.87
N THR A 247 -15.03 -4.70 -11.49
CA THR A 247 -14.19 -5.66 -12.21
C THR A 247 -13.47 -5.01 -13.39
N ARG A 248 -14.16 -4.24 -14.23
CA ARG A 248 -13.54 -3.53 -15.36
C ARG A 248 -12.51 -2.50 -14.90
N GLU A 249 -12.77 -1.79 -13.81
CA GLU A 249 -11.85 -0.80 -13.25
C GLU A 249 -10.59 -1.48 -12.68
N VAL A 250 -10.74 -2.62 -11.98
CA VAL A 250 -9.61 -3.44 -11.53
C VAL A 250 -8.77 -3.93 -12.70
N GLU A 251 -9.39 -4.48 -13.75
CA GLU A 251 -8.68 -4.96 -14.94
C GLU A 251 -7.93 -3.83 -15.66
N ALA A 252 -8.51 -2.63 -15.70
CA ALA A 252 -7.85 -1.46 -16.29
C ALA A 252 -6.61 -1.05 -15.48
N ILE A 253 -6.68 -1.07 -14.15
CA ILE A 253 -5.50 -0.80 -13.30
C ILE A 253 -4.47 -1.91 -13.42
N ASP A 254 -4.89 -3.18 -13.45
CA ASP A 254 -3.98 -4.32 -13.62
C ASP A 254 -3.20 -4.21 -14.94
N ARG A 255 -3.84 -3.78 -16.04
CA ARG A 255 -3.15 -3.50 -17.31
C ARG A 255 -2.09 -2.39 -17.16
N ARG A 256 -2.44 -1.27 -16.52
CA ARG A 256 -1.48 -0.17 -16.27
C ARG A 256 -0.32 -0.62 -15.38
N LEU A 257 -0.57 -1.41 -14.34
CA LEU A 257 0.49 -1.96 -13.49
C LEU A 257 1.40 -2.93 -14.25
N GLN A 258 0.88 -3.67 -15.23
CA GLN A 258 1.69 -4.50 -16.14
C GLN A 258 2.62 -3.63 -17.01
N GLU A 259 2.12 -2.54 -17.58
CA GLU A 259 2.93 -1.57 -18.34
C GLU A 259 4.07 -0.97 -17.49
N GLY A 260 3.84 -0.79 -16.20
CA GLY A 260 4.84 -0.30 -15.24
C GLY A 260 5.91 -1.32 -14.81
N GLN A 261 5.76 -2.61 -15.12
CA GLN A 261 6.72 -3.64 -14.69
C GLN A 261 8.19 -3.38 -15.07
N PRO A 262 8.52 -2.91 -16.29
CA PRO A 262 9.91 -2.61 -16.65
C PRO A 262 10.50 -1.48 -15.80
N ILE A 263 9.69 -0.48 -15.43
CA ILE A 263 10.11 0.63 -14.57
C ILE A 263 10.41 0.10 -13.16
N ARG A 264 9.55 -0.77 -12.63
CA ARG A 264 9.76 -1.44 -11.34
C ARG A 264 11.06 -2.26 -11.32
N GLN A 265 11.31 -3.04 -12.37
CA GLN A 265 12.53 -3.82 -12.51
C GLN A 265 13.76 -2.91 -12.56
N ARG A 266 13.70 -1.81 -13.32
CA ARG A 266 14.78 -0.83 -13.39
C ARG A 266 15.05 -0.17 -12.03
N LEU A 267 14.02 0.21 -11.28
CA LEU A 267 14.15 0.75 -9.93
C LEU A 267 14.84 -0.26 -9.00
N GLN A 268 14.43 -1.52 -9.03
CA GLN A 268 15.06 -2.59 -8.24
C GLN A 268 16.54 -2.78 -8.59
N GLN A 269 16.89 -2.76 -9.88
CA GLN A 269 18.27 -2.85 -10.35
C GLN A 269 19.11 -1.65 -9.88
N CYS A 270 18.60 -0.42 -10.03
CA CYS A 270 19.28 0.79 -9.59
C CYS A 270 19.47 0.81 -8.07
N ALA A 271 18.46 0.43 -7.29
CA ALA A 271 18.52 0.34 -5.84
C ALA A 271 19.57 -0.70 -5.39
N ALA A 272 19.54 -1.91 -5.94
CA ALA A 272 20.51 -2.96 -5.63
C ALA A 272 21.95 -2.53 -5.97
N ARG A 273 22.16 -1.85 -7.10
CA ARG A 273 23.47 -1.30 -7.49
C ARG A 273 23.95 -0.23 -6.52
N ALA A 274 23.07 0.68 -6.10
CA ALA A 274 23.41 1.71 -5.13
C ALA A 274 23.81 1.10 -3.78
N ASP A 275 23.05 0.13 -3.28
CA ASP A 275 23.35 -0.57 -2.02
C ASP A 275 24.68 -1.32 -2.09
N GLN A 276 24.94 -2.05 -3.18
CA GLN A 276 26.22 -2.73 -3.40
C GLN A 276 27.41 -1.75 -3.34
N LEU A 277 27.31 -0.62 -4.03
CA LEU A 277 28.36 0.41 -4.01
C LEU A 277 28.51 1.04 -2.62
N ARG A 278 27.42 1.18 -1.86
CA ARG A 278 27.44 1.68 -0.48
C ARG A 278 28.17 0.72 0.46
N THR A 279 27.92 -0.58 0.33
CA THR A 279 28.63 -1.62 1.08
C THR A 279 30.11 -1.69 0.71
N GLN A 280 30.46 -1.55 -0.57
CA GLN A 280 31.87 -1.50 -1.00
C GLN A 280 32.59 -0.26 -0.42
N LEU A 281 31.92 0.90 -0.40
CA LEU A 281 32.46 2.12 0.21
C LEU A 281 32.68 1.96 1.72
N SER A 282 31.72 1.38 2.44
CA SER A 282 31.85 1.16 3.89
C SER A 282 32.97 0.17 4.24
N GLN A 283 33.24 -0.81 3.38
CA GLN A 283 34.34 -1.77 3.51
C GLN A 283 35.69 -1.23 3.00
N SER A 284 35.70 -0.13 2.24
CA SER A 284 36.92 0.48 1.73
C SER A 284 37.68 1.28 2.80
N SER A 285 38.97 1.54 2.58
CA SER A 285 39.80 2.37 3.46
C SER A 285 39.20 3.75 3.73
N ALA A 286 38.37 4.30 2.84
CA ALA A 286 37.73 5.60 3.01
C ALA A 286 36.54 5.54 3.99
N GLY A 287 35.69 4.50 3.89
CA GLY A 287 34.59 4.29 4.85
C GLY A 287 35.08 3.91 6.24
N GLY A 288 36.22 3.22 6.33
CA GLY A 288 36.93 3.00 7.59
C GLY A 288 37.44 4.29 8.24
N ILE A 289 37.84 5.29 7.44
CA ILE A 289 38.27 6.60 7.94
C ILE A 289 37.05 7.43 8.40
N GLU A 290 35.97 7.47 7.64
CA GLU A 290 34.73 8.18 8.03
C GLU A 290 34.11 7.60 9.30
N ASN A 291 34.05 6.27 9.45
CA ASN A 291 33.54 5.64 10.66
C ASN A 291 34.42 5.95 11.88
N ARG A 292 35.75 6.06 11.70
CA ARG A 292 36.69 6.46 12.75
C ARG A 292 36.57 7.94 13.12
N ILE A 293 36.30 8.81 12.14
CA ILE A 293 36.02 10.23 12.38
C ILE A 293 34.70 10.39 13.13
N ALA A 294 33.62 9.73 12.70
CA ALA A 294 32.32 9.78 13.38
C ALA A 294 32.34 9.12 14.77
N ALA A 295 33.23 8.15 15.02
CA ALA A 295 33.51 7.63 16.35
C ALA A 295 34.27 8.66 17.20
N ALA A 296 35.33 9.26 16.65
CA ALA A 296 36.10 10.31 17.32
C ALA A 296 35.27 11.56 17.62
N GLU A 297 34.32 11.94 16.77
CA GLU A 297 33.39 13.05 16.99
C GLU A 297 32.36 12.73 18.09
N ARG A 298 31.86 11.50 18.15
CA ARG A 298 31.00 11.05 19.26
C ARG A 298 31.75 10.97 20.58
N ASP A 299 32.99 10.48 20.55
CA ASP A 299 33.87 10.48 21.72
C ASP A 299 34.22 11.90 22.15
N ALA A 300 34.44 12.81 21.20
CA ALA A 300 34.67 14.23 21.48
C ALA A 300 33.41 14.90 22.05
N GLN A 301 32.22 14.66 21.50
CA GLN A 301 30.95 15.18 22.04
C GLN A 301 30.64 14.61 23.42
N GLY A 302 30.89 13.32 23.64
CA GLY A 302 30.79 12.66 24.95
C GLY A 302 31.80 13.24 25.95
N ALA A 303 33.04 13.49 25.54
CA ALA A 303 34.05 14.16 26.35
C ALA A 303 33.69 15.63 26.63
N THR A 304 33.03 16.32 25.69
CA THR A 304 32.58 17.71 25.86
C THR A 304 31.38 17.80 26.81
N GLN A 305 30.44 16.85 26.73
CA GLN A 305 29.32 16.74 27.68
C GLN A 305 29.77 16.26 29.08
N ALA A 306 30.76 15.36 29.15
CA ALA A 306 31.40 14.96 30.41
C ALA A 306 32.22 16.11 31.02
N ALA A 307 32.88 16.93 30.21
CA ALA A 307 33.56 18.14 30.66
C ALA A 307 32.56 19.22 31.13
N ALA A 308 31.39 19.34 30.49
CA ALA A 308 30.33 20.25 30.88
C ALA A 308 29.64 19.85 32.20
N SER A 309 29.52 18.54 32.50
CA SER A 309 28.88 18.04 33.72
C SER A 309 29.81 17.97 34.95
N VAL A 310 31.13 18.02 34.76
CA VAL A 310 32.12 17.97 35.86
C VAL A 310 32.68 19.36 36.23
N GLY A 311 32.45 20.41 35.43
CA GLY A 311 33.20 21.68 35.54
C GLY A 311 32.47 22.97 35.95
N SER A 312 31.13 23.13 35.85
CA SER A 312 30.54 24.48 36.02
C SER A 312 29.86 24.74 37.38
N GLY A 313 29.14 23.77 37.95
CA GLY A 313 28.32 24.01 39.16
C GLY A 313 29.13 24.33 40.43
N PHE A 314 30.22 23.60 40.67
CA PHE A 314 31.00 23.75 41.90
C PHE A 314 31.81 25.06 41.95
N TYR A 315 32.44 25.44 40.83
CA TYR A 315 33.31 26.63 40.76
C TYR A 315 32.53 27.95 40.81
N GLN A 316 31.32 27.99 40.24
CA GLN A 316 30.46 29.18 40.30
C GLN A 316 29.91 29.43 41.71
N VAL A 317 29.58 28.36 42.44
CA VAL A 317 29.12 28.44 43.84
C VAL A 317 30.27 28.83 44.77
N CYS A 318 31.47 28.28 44.60
CA CYS A 318 32.66 28.69 45.36
C CYS A 318 33.05 30.16 45.09
N ALA A 319 32.91 30.65 43.85
CA ALA A 319 33.20 32.04 43.49
C ALA A 319 32.27 33.03 44.22
N LEU A 320 30.96 32.73 44.26
CA LEU A 320 29.95 33.55 44.94
C LEU A 320 30.10 33.52 46.48
N LEU A 321 30.51 32.38 47.04
CA LEU A 321 30.75 32.24 48.47
C LEU A 321 32.00 33.02 48.92
N LEU A 322 33.09 32.99 48.15
CA LEU A 322 34.34 33.69 48.49
C LEU A 322 34.20 35.22 48.40
N GLU A 323 33.47 35.75 47.41
CA GLU A 323 33.18 37.19 47.31
C GLU A 323 32.41 37.74 48.52
N ARG A 324 31.54 36.92 49.14
CA ARG A 324 30.74 37.35 50.30
C ARG A 324 31.35 37.04 51.66
N LEU A 325 32.20 36.00 51.79
CA LEU A 325 32.67 35.52 53.09
C LEU A 325 34.09 35.94 53.48
N CYS A 326 34.96 36.31 52.54
CA CYS A 326 36.36 36.60 52.85
C CYS A 326 36.71 38.03 52.43
N GLY A 327 36.92 38.92 53.41
CA GLY A 327 37.54 40.22 53.17
C GLY A 327 39.02 40.03 52.82
N ILE A 328 39.31 39.68 51.58
CA ILE A 328 40.66 39.41 51.08
C ILE A 328 41.35 40.75 50.80
N ARG A 329 42.57 40.93 51.32
CA ARG A 329 43.48 42.00 50.90
C ARG A 329 44.42 41.43 49.82
N VAL A 330 44.33 41.95 48.60
CA VAL A 330 45.24 41.61 47.50
C VAL A 330 46.11 42.83 47.23
N ASP A 331 47.43 42.69 47.44
CA ASP A 331 48.41 43.72 47.09
C ASP A 331 48.89 43.44 45.65
N VAL A 332 48.54 44.30 44.70
CA VAL A 332 48.99 44.18 43.29
C VAL A 332 50.08 45.21 43.01
N ALA A 333 51.19 44.75 42.44
CA ALA A 333 52.29 45.62 42.01
C ALA A 333 52.59 45.39 40.52
N ALA A 334 52.41 46.42 39.69
CA ALA A 334 52.91 46.40 38.32
C ALA A 334 54.42 46.67 38.33
N VAL A 335 55.22 45.75 37.80
CA VAL A 335 56.68 45.87 37.76
C VAL A 335 57.11 46.13 36.32
N VAL A 336 57.77 47.26 36.08
CA VAL A 336 58.40 47.57 34.79
C VAL A 336 59.86 47.08 34.85
N PRO A 337 60.37 46.38 33.82
CA PRO A 337 61.79 45.99 33.79
C PRO A 337 62.70 47.20 34.01
N GLY A 338 63.57 47.14 35.03
CA GLY A 338 64.55 48.20 35.33
C GLY A 338 64.14 49.29 36.33
N GLN A 339 62.89 49.30 36.85
CA GLN A 339 62.48 50.22 37.92
C GLN A 339 61.70 49.47 39.02
N PHE A 340 62.40 49.07 40.09
CA PHE A 340 61.75 48.54 41.30
C PHE A 340 61.25 49.68 42.19
N GLY A 341 60.13 50.28 41.82
CA GLY A 341 59.38 51.21 42.66
C GLY A 341 58.15 50.53 43.28
N ARG A 342 58.11 50.36 44.60
CA ARG A 342 56.90 49.86 45.29
C ARG A 342 55.77 50.89 45.16
N ARG A 343 54.75 50.60 44.34
CA ARG A 343 53.42 51.20 44.51
C ARG A 343 52.49 50.17 45.17
N ARG A 344 51.91 50.54 46.30
CA ARG A 344 50.95 49.72 47.05
C ARG A 344 49.54 50.16 46.70
N HIS A 345 48.71 49.26 46.19
CA HIS A 345 47.28 49.49 46.00
C HIS A 345 46.52 48.66 47.03
N GLU A 346 45.86 49.32 48.00
CA GLU A 346 44.88 48.66 48.87
C GLU A 346 43.50 48.73 48.21
N LEU A 347 42.91 47.56 47.95
CA LEU A 347 41.55 47.47 47.42
C LEU A 347 40.52 47.77 48.51
N LYS A 348 39.57 48.68 48.22
CA LYS A 348 38.40 48.91 49.07
C LYS A 348 37.37 47.80 48.85
N ARG A 349 36.60 47.46 49.89
CA ARG A 349 35.50 46.47 49.82
C ARG A 349 34.55 46.82 48.66
N GLY A 350 34.24 45.83 47.81
CA GLY A 350 33.22 45.94 46.75
C GLY A 350 33.74 46.16 45.33
N VAL A 351 35.06 46.14 45.10
CA VAL A 351 35.65 46.15 43.76
C VAL A 351 35.68 44.71 43.21
N GLY A 352 35.13 44.50 42.01
CA GLY A 352 35.10 43.17 41.36
C GLY A 352 36.49 42.69 40.96
N LEU A 353 36.76 41.38 41.09
CA LEU A 353 38.07 40.78 40.76
C LEU A 353 38.51 41.05 39.30
N GLU A 354 37.56 41.28 38.40
CA GLU A 354 37.79 41.63 36.99
C GLU A 354 38.52 42.95 36.77
N GLU A 355 38.37 43.93 37.67
CA GLU A 355 39.06 45.21 37.58
C GLU A 355 40.53 45.08 38.02
N VAL A 356 40.84 44.09 38.86
CA VAL A 356 42.16 43.82 39.45
C VAL A 356 43.01 42.90 38.56
N LEU A 357 42.37 42.03 37.77
CA LEU A 357 43.01 40.90 37.09
C LEU A 357 42.98 41.04 35.56
N GLN A 358 43.16 42.26 35.06
CA GLN A 358 43.28 42.50 33.63
C GLN A 358 44.60 41.91 33.09
N VAL A 359 44.52 41.34 31.88
CA VAL A 359 45.72 40.89 31.15
C VAL A 359 46.64 42.10 30.93
N PRO A 360 47.93 42.03 31.27
CA PRO A 360 48.84 43.13 31.01
C PRO A 360 48.87 43.46 29.50
N PRO A 361 48.89 44.76 29.14
CA PRO A 361 49.14 45.17 27.76
C PRO A 361 50.46 44.57 27.23
N LYS A 362 50.54 44.29 25.93
CA LYS A 362 51.73 43.72 25.28
C LYS A 362 53.01 44.46 25.72
N GLY A 363 54.00 43.71 26.20
CA GLY A 363 55.31 44.24 26.62
C GLY A 363 55.44 44.58 28.11
N LYS A 364 54.39 44.42 28.93
CA LYS A 364 54.44 44.63 30.39
C LYS A 364 54.26 43.31 31.15
N THR A 365 54.95 43.16 32.28
CA THR A 365 54.80 41.99 33.17
C THR A 365 54.12 42.43 34.46
N THR A 366 52.92 41.92 34.70
CA THR A 366 52.23 42.13 35.99
C THR A 366 52.62 41.00 36.93
N VAL A 367 53.11 41.35 38.12
CA VAL A 367 53.39 40.39 39.19
C VAL A 367 52.33 40.56 40.27
N ILE A 368 51.58 39.49 40.50
CA ILE A 368 50.51 39.50 41.51
C ILE A 368 51.01 38.72 42.72
N VAL A 369 51.01 39.37 43.88
CA VAL A 369 51.41 38.73 45.14
C VAL A 369 50.19 38.64 46.04
N CYS A 370 49.56 37.47 46.06
CA CYS A 370 48.46 37.19 46.97
C CYS A 370 49.04 36.78 48.33
N ASN A 371 48.75 37.56 49.38
CA ASN A 371 49.17 37.26 50.74
C ASN A 371 47.94 37.12 51.64
N HIS A 372 47.37 35.92 51.72
CA HIS A 372 46.26 35.62 52.61
C HIS A 372 46.71 34.80 53.84
N ARG A 373 46.01 34.98 54.98
CA ARG A 373 46.33 34.28 56.24
C ARG A 373 45.83 32.83 56.30
N THR A 374 44.95 32.41 55.39
CA THR A 374 44.46 31.02 55.29
C THR A 374 44.76 30.45 53.91
N ARG A 375 45.02 29.13 53.83
CA ARG A 375 45.56 28.37 52.67
C ARG A 375 44.69 28.40 51.37
N LEU A 376 43.72 29.29 51.29
CA LEU A 376 42.76 29.45 50.18
C LEU A 376 43.32 30.23 48.98
N ASP A 377 44.55 30.77 49.07
CA ASP A 377 45.21 31.53 48.00
C ASP A 377 45.22 30.81 46.63
N TRP A 378 45.35 29.49 46.66
CA TRP A 378 45.47 28.65 45.47
C TRP A 378 44.13 28.53 44.73
N MET A 379 43.00 28.70 45.42
CA MET A 379 41.67 28.70 44.80
C MET A 379 41.42 30.00 44.01
N LEU A 380 41.98 31.12 44.47
CA LEU A 380 41.86 32.40 43.78
C LEU A 380 42.52 32.34 42.38
N LEU A 381 43.68 31.68 42.28
CA LEU A 381 44.40 31.45 41.02
C LEU A 381 43.51 30.81 39.95
N TRP A 382 42.79 29.75 40.31
CA TRP A 382 41.91 29.04 39.36
C TRP A 382 40.72 29.89 38.93
N MET A 383 40.20 30.75 39.81
CA MET A 383 39.15 31.71 39.46
C MET A 383 39.63 32.76 38.44
N VAL A 384 40.89 33.20 38.54
CA VAL A 384 41.52 34.12 37.57
C VAL A 384 41.66 33.44 36.21
N LEU A 385 42.24 32.24 36.22
CA LEU A 385 42.55 31.48 35.01
C LEU A 385 41.31 31.09 34.21
N ALA A 386 40.20 30.81 34.88
CA ALA A 386 38.93 30.50 34.22
C ALA A 386 38.28 31.72 33.55
N ARG A 387 38.56 32.94 34.03
CA ARG A 387 37.96 34.17 33.50
C ARG A 387 38.78 34.85 32.42
N VAL A 388 40.09 34.56 32.35
CA VAL A 388 40.99 35.18 31.38
C VAL A 388 41.26 34.22 30.22
N PRO A 389 40.70 34.47 29.02
CA PRO A 389 40.88 33.60 27.87
C PRO A 389 42.38 33.45 27.53
N GLY A 390 42.85 32.21 27.44
CA GLY A 390 44.24 31.90 27.10
C GLY A 390 45.25 31.96 28.26
N ALA A 391 44.88 32.47 29.44
CA ALA A 391 45.81 32.57 30.58
C ALA A 391 46.26 31.21 31.12
N LEU A 392 45.41 30.18 31.02
CA LEU A 392 45.73 28.79 31.35
C LEU A 392 46.98 28.28 30.62
N PHE A 393 47.14 28.65 29.35
CA PHE A 393 48.26 28.20 28.53
C PHE A 393 49.55 29.01 28.77
N ALA A 394 49.44 30.17 29.41
CA ALA A 394 50.58 31.03 29.77
C ALA A 394 51.03 30.87 31.23
N LEU A 395 50.29 30.13 32.04
CA LEU A 395 50.57 29.94 33.46
C LEU A 395 51.88 29.19 33.67
N ARG A 396 52.76 29.75 34.50
CA ARG A 396 53.92 29.06 35.05
C ARG A 396 53.84 29.04 36.57
N ILE A 397 53.87 27.86 37.15
CA ILE A 397 53.85 27.66 38.60
C ILE A 397 55.26 27.31 39.07
N VAL A 398 55.74 28.06 40.05
CA VAL A 398 57.07 27.89 40.66
C VAL A 398 56.91 27.33 42.08
N LEU A 399 57.56 26.22 42.39
CA LEU A 399 57.46 25.53 43.68
C LEU A 399 58.83 25.24 44.30
N LYS A 400 58.85 24.87 45.58
CA LYS A 400 60.07 24.45 46.29
C LYS A 400 60.58 23.13 45.70
N GLY A 401 61.88 23.03 45.45
CA GLY A 401 62.50 21.90 44.76
C GLY A 401 62.22 20.53 45.37
N GLU A 402 62.08 20.47 46.70
CA GLU A 402 61.73 19.25 47.43
C GLU A 402 60.39 18.63 46.98
N LEU A 403 59.41 19.44 46.55
CA LEU A 403 58.10 18.95 46.09
C LEU A 403 58.17 18.14 44.80
N GLY A 404 59.17 18.40 43.95
CA GLY A 404 59.36 17.66 42.71
C GLY A 404 59.66 16.18 42.96
N ARG A 405 60.23 15.84 44.12
CA ARG A 405 60.64 14.47 44.47
C ARG A 405 59.51 13.62 45.07
N MET A 406 58.33 14.20 45.32
CA MET A 406 57.21 13.41 45.87
C MET A 406 56.66 12.42 44.83
N PRO A 407 56.47 11.14 45.18
CA PRO A 407 55.89 10.16 44.28
C PRO A 407 54.44 10.55 43.93
N PHE A 408 54.02 10.19 42.71
CA PHE A 408 52.76 10.58 42.08
C PHE A 408 52.61 12.09 41.84
N PHE A 409 52.52 12.89 42.90
CA PHE A 409 52.25 14.33 42.80
C PHE A 409 53.43 15.10 42.19
N GLY A 410 54.66 14.81 42.60
CA GLY A 410 55.87 15.44 42.04
C GLY A 410 56.07 15.11 40.56
N TRP A 411 55.84 13.86 40.15
CA TRP A 411 55.93 13.43 38.75
C TRP A 411 54.85 14.07 37.87
N ALA A 412 53.62 14.15 38.38
CA ALA A 412 52.54 14.85 37.71
C ALA A 412 52.90 16.33 37.52
N MET A 413 53.36 17.03 38.57
CA MET A 413 53.76 18.44 38.50
C MET A 413 54.93 18.68 37.52
N GLN A 414 55.89 17.77 37.44
CA GLN A 414 56.96 17.82 36.44
C GLN A 414 56.42 17.65 35.00
N SER A 415 55.45 16.76 34.80
CA SER A 415 54.78 16.56 33.51
C SER A 415 53.98 17.80 33.09
N PHE A 416 53.41 18.53 34.05
CA PHE A 416 52.77 19.83 33.83
C PHE A 416 53.77 21.01 33.71
N ARG A 417 55.08 20.73 33.62
CA ARG A 417 56.16 21.71 33.44
C ARG A 417 56.25 22.77 34.54
N PHE A 418 55.94 22.41 35.78
CA PHE A 418 56.15 23.31 36.92
C PHE A 418 57.65 23.53 37.13
N VAL A 419 58.02 24.75 37.52
CA VAL A 419 59.42 25.12 37.77
C VAL A 419 59.73 24.89 39.24
N PHE A 420 60.81 24.19 39.52
CA PHE A 420 61.21 23.81 40.88
C PHE A 420 62.49 24.56 41.27
N MET A 421 62.46 25.29 42.39
CA MET A 421 63.57 26.14 42.85
C MET A 421 64.06 25.77 44.25
N SER A 422 65.38 25.83 44.45
CA SER A 422 66.08 25.58 45.71
C SER A 422 66.18 26.83 46.61
N ARG A 423 65.79 28.00 46.09
CA ARG A 423 65.84 29.34 46.72
C ARG A 423 67.26 29.86 46.97
N LYS A 424 68.24 29.33 46.25
CA LYS A 424 69.61 29.84 46.19
C LYS A 424 69.91 30.20 44.75
N TRP A 425 70.17 31.49 44.48
CA TRP A 425 70.33 32.00 43.12
C TRP A 425 71.38 31.24 42.31
N ALA A 426 72.53 30.95 42.93
CA ALA A 426 73.63 30.22 42.29
C ALA A 426 73.24 28.82 41.78
N ASP A 427 72.29 28.15 42.43
CA ASP A 427 71.83 26.82 42.07
C ASP A 427 70.64 26.89 41.07
N ASP A 428 69.84 27.96 41.14
CA ASP A 428 68.59 28.09 40.41
C ASP A 428 68.72 28.80 39.06
N GLU A 429 69.83 29.53 38.82
CA GLU A 429 70.08 30.29 37.59
C GLU A 429 69.99 29.41 36.31
N ALA A 430 70.51 28.18 36.37
CA ALA A 430 70.45 27.24 35.25
C ALA A 430 69.04 26.65 35.00
N THR A 431 68.13 26.75 35.97
CA THR A 431 66.77 26.16 35.91
C THR A 431 65.73 27.17 35.40
N LEU A 432 66.06 28.47 35.41
CA LEU A 432 65.20 29.53 34.91
C LEU A 432 65.38 29.71 33.40
N PRO A 433 64.28 29.91 32.64
CA PRO A 433 64.39 30.24 31.23
C PRO A 433 65.08 31.61 31.07
N PRO A 434 65.95 31.78 30.05
CA PRO A 434 66.62 33.07 29.81
C PRO A 434 65.58 34.17 29.57
N PRO A 435 65.86 35.43 29.98
CA PRO A 435 64.94 36.53 29.72
C PRO A 435 64.70 36.67 28.21
N PRO A 436 63.47 36.98 27.77
CA PRO A 436 63.19 37.20 26.36
C PRO A 436 64.07 38.35 25.86
N ALA A 437 64.74 38.15 24.72
CA ALA A 437 65.54 39.19 24.08
C ALA A 437 64.69 40.44 23.89
N ALA A 438 65.21 41.60 24.29
CA ALA A 438 64.55 42.89 24.08
C ALA A 438 64.42 43.14 22.56
N GLY A 439 63.28 42.75 21.99
CA GLY A 439 62.89 43.16 20.65
C GLY A 439 62.63 44.67 20.61
N PRO A 440 62.80 45.32 19.45
CA PRO A 440 62.64 46.77 19.34
C PRO A 440 61.21 47.17 19.73
N VAL A 441 61.12 48.22 20.55
CA VAL A 441 59.87 48.85 20.99
C VAL A 441 59.23 49.52 19.77
N GLY A 442 58.07 49.01 19.34
CA GLY A 442 57.21 49.61 18.32
C GLY A 442 55.83 49.87 18.89
#